data_AF-A0A1K1S444-F1
#
_entry.id   AF-A0A1K1S444-F1
#
_cell.length_a   1.000
_cell.length_b   1.000
_cell.length_c   1.000
_cell.angle_alpha   90.00
_cell.angle_beta   90.00
_cell.angle_gamma   90.00
#
_symmetry.space_group_name_H-M   'P 1'
#
loop_
_entity.id
_entity.type
_entity.pdbx_description
1 polymer ?
#
loop_
_entity_poly.entity_id
_entity_poly.type
_entity_poly.pdbx_seq_one_letter_code
_entity_poly.pdbx_strand_id
1 'polypeptide(L)'
;MKAKIVVILMVLFTGATMQLSAQHRDRDRYKGRDRERVMVVKDVPGHHRVVAYHGVNYHYADGRYYRPVNGGYERLAVPPAGIAVDFVPIGYKMRMHRGVRYYYSGNVCYRELRPHSYVVTARPW
;
A
#
# COMPACT_ATOMS: atom_id res chain seq x y z
N MET A 1 43.88 -17.10 -6.69
CA MET A 1 42.94 -17.13 -5.55
C MET A 1 42.56 -15.68 -5.25
N LYS A 2 41.52 -15.14 -5.92
CA LYS A 2 40.17 -14.88 -5.37
C LYS A 2 40.16 -14.08 -4.06
N ALA A 3 40.08 -12.75 -4.17
CA ALA A 3 39.27 -11.90 -3.29
C ALA A 3 38.98 -10.58 -4.02
N LYS A 4 37.74 -10.42 -4.49
CA LYS A 4 37.22 -9.13 -4.94
C LYS A 4 36.71 -8.43 -3.69
N ILE A 5 37.40 -7.38 -3.26
CA ILE A 5 36.98 -6.51 -2.16
C ILE A 5 35.76 -5.74 -2.65
N VAL A 6 34.58 -6.18 -2.19
CA VAL A 6 33.32 -5.49 -2.42
C VAL A 6 33.26 -4.33 -1.43
N VAL A 7 33.62 -3.15 -1.91
CA VAL A 7 33.34 -1.87 -1.26
C VAL A 7 31.85 -1.61 -1.44
N ILE A 8 31.01 -2.04 -0.49
CA ILE A 8 29.66 -1.48 -0.35
C ILE A 8 29.73 -0.43 0.74
N LEU A 9 30.07 0.74 0.23
CA LEU A 9 29.86 2.08 0.76
C LEU A 9 28.67 2.12 1.73
N MET A 10 28.96 2.33 3.02
CA MET A 10 28.02 2.91 3.97
C MET A 10 27.68 4.33 3.48
N VAL A 11 26.76 4.44 2.53
CA VAL A 11 26.14 5.73 2.23
C VAL A 11 25.13 5.99 3.33
N LEU A 12 25.60 6.75 4.32
CA LEU A 12 24.80 7.62 5.15
C LEU A 12 23.85 8.43 4.26
N PHE A 13 22.65 7.93 4.03
CA PHE A 13 21.52 8.76 3.62
C PHE A 13 20.87 9.31 4.88
N THR A 14 21.53 10.32 5.45
CA THR A 14 20.87 11.40 6.20
C THR A 14 19.75 11.97 5.34
N GLY A 15 18.54 11.44 5.52
CA GLY A 15 17.35 11.89 4.78
C GLY A 15 16.03 11.24 5.21
N ALA A 16 15.99 10.54 6.34
CA ALA A 16 14.79 9.78 6.74
C ALA A 16 13.82 10.55 7.65
N THR A 17 14.00 11.86 7.88
CA THR A 17 13.12 12.59 8.84
C THR A 17 11.94 13.32 8.20
N MET A 18 11.87 13.46 6.87
CA MET A 18 10.79 14.23 6.22
C MET A 18 9.50 13.46 5.90
N GLN A 19 9.41 12.17 6.21
CA GLN A 19 8.23 11.36 5.83
C GLN A 19 7.25 11.09 6.99
N LEU A 20 7.64 11.36 8.24
CA LEU A 20 6.83 11.08 9.43
C LEU A 20 5.65 12.07 9.63
N SER A 21 5.77 13.32 9.19
CA SER A 21 4.70 14.33 9.35
C SER A 21 3.62 14.26 8.26
N ALA A 22 3.96 13.73 7.07
CA ALA A 22 3.03 13.58 5.97
C ALA A 22 2.03 12.43 6.20
N GLN A 23 2.48 11.32 6.82
CA GLN A 23 1.62 10.16 7.10
C GLN A 23 0.49 10.45 8.10
N HIS A 24 0.68 11.38 9.05
CA HIS A 24 -0.32 11.64 10.08
C HIS A 24 -1.57 12.35 9.52
N ARG A 25 -1.42 13.23 8.53
CA ARG A 25 -2.54 13.98 7.93
C ARG A 25 -3.44 13.14 7.02
N ASP A 26 -2.91 12.07 6.41
CA ASP A 26 -3.69 11.23 5.49
C ASP A 26 -4.57 10.20 6.21
N ARG A 27 -4.22 9.81 7.44
CA ARG A 27 -4.95 8.80 8.22
C ARG A 27 -6.42 9.19 8.47
N ASP A 28 -6.67 10.46 8.72
CA ASP A 28 -8.01 10.95 9.09
C ASP A 28 -8.95 11.07 7.89
N ARG A 29 -8.43 11.30 6.67
CA ARG A 29 -9.24 11.35 5.45
C ARG A 29 -9.90 10.03 5.09
N TYR A 30 -9.33 8.91 5.53
CA TYR A 30 -9.86 7.58 5.22
C TYR A 30 -10.97 7.10 6.15
N LYS A 31 -10.93 7.49 7.43
CA LYS A 31 -11.88 6.99 8.44
C LYS A 31 -13.34 7.36 8.17
N GLY A 32 -13.61 8.36 7.33
CA GLY A 32 -14.96 8.91 7.15
C GLY A 32 -15.88 8.18 6.17
N ARG A 33 -15.39 7.24 5.35
CA ARG A 33 -16.17 6.70 4.20
C ARG A 33 -16.49 5.19 4.29
N ASP A 34 -15.90 4.46 5.22
CA ASP A 34 -16.00 2.99 5.26
C ASP A 34 -17.02 2.50 6.29
N ARG A 35 -18.27 2.31 5.85
CA ARG A 35 -19.26 1.46 6.56
C ARG A 35 -19.18 0.00 6.11
N GLU A 36 -18.05 -0.46 5.58
CA GLU A 36 -17.89 -1.88 5.28
C GLU A 36 -17.73 -2.66 6.58
N ARG A 37 -18.52 -3.70 6.76
CA ARG A 37 -18.45 -4.57 7.93
C ARG A 37 -17.04 -5.14 8.04
N VAL A 38 -16.42 -4.99 9.20
CA VAL A 38 -15.18 -5.68 9.54
C VAL A 38 -15.43 -7.18 9.37
N MET A 39 -14.68 -7.81 8.48
CA MET A 39 -14.81 -9.23 8.20
C MET A 39 -13.46 -9.89 8.43
N VAL A 40 -13.41 -10.84 9.35
CA VAL A 40 -12.25 -11.70 9.58
C VAL A 40 -12.49 -13.02 8.88
N VAL A 41 -11.54 -13.43 8.04
CA VAL A 41 -11.52 -14.71 7.35
C VAL A 41 -10.40 -15.57 7.93
N LYS A 42 -10.58 -16.90 7.95
CA LYS A 42 -9.55 -17.81 8.46
C LYS A 42 -8.32 -17.81 7.56
N ASP A 43 -8.54 -17.84 6.26
CA ASP A 43 -7.51 -17.90 5.22
C ASP A 43 -7.76 -16.81 4.17
N VAL A 44 -6.69 -16.22 3.65
CA VAL A 44 -6.77 -15.28 2.53
C VAL A 44 -7.15 -16.07 1.26
N PRO A 45 -8.05 -15.55 0.41
CA PRO A 45 -8.31 -16.15 -0.90
C PRO A 45 -7.03 -16.42 -1.70
N GLY A 46 -7.05 -17.47 -2.53
CA GLY A 46 -5.88 -17.98 -3.25
C GLY A 46 -5.18 -16.95 -4.14
N HIS A 47 -3.90 -17.18 -4.45
CA HIS A 47 -3.04 -16.32 -5.28
C HIS A 47 -2.88 -14.87 -4.77
N HIS A 48 -2.74 -14.73 -3.44
CA HIS A 48 -2.49 -13.43 -2.84
C HIS A 48 -1.05 -12.93 -3.09
N ARG A 49 -0.89 -11.61 -3.10
CA ARG A 49 0.42 -10.94 -3.09
C ARG A 49 0.71 -10.39 -1.70
N VAL A 50 1.90 -10.65 -1.18
CA VAL A 50 2.32 -10.10 0.11
C VAL A 50 2.98 -8.75 -0.11
N VAL A 51 2.57 -7.76 0.68
CA VAL A 51 3.08 -6.39 0.66
C VAL A 51 3.44 -5.96 2.08
N ALA A 52 4.73 -5.81 2.35
CA ALA A 52 5.21 -5.41 3.67
C ALA A 52 5.10 -3.89 3.87
N TYR A 53 4.53 -3.47 5.00
CA TYR A 53 4.43 -2.06 5.36
C TYR A 53 4.40 -1.88 6.87
N HIS A 54 5.33 -1.08 7.40
CA HIS A 54 5.50 -0.81 8.84
C HIS A 54 5.49 -2.08 9.70
N GLY A 55 6.23 -3.11 9.27
CA GLY A 55 6.36 -4.38 9.99
C GLY A 55 5.14 -5.30 9.88
N VAL A 56 4.11 -4.94 9.10
CA VAL A 56 2.93 -5.77 8.84
C VAL A 56 2.96 -6.28 7.40
N ASN A 57 2.76 -7.59 7.24
CA ASN A 57 2.60 -8.21 5.93
C ASN A 57 1.13 -8.15 5.53
N TYR A 58 0.80 -7.22 4.64
CA TYR A 58 -0.54 -7.14 4.05
C TYR A 58 -0.64 -8.16 2.93
N HIS A 59 -1.77 -8.83 2.82
CA HIS A 59 -2.05 -9.75 1.73
C HIS A 59 -3.07 -9.11 0.80
N TYR A 60 -2.77 -9.05 -0.48
CA TYR A 60 -3.68 -8.52 -1.50
C TYR A 60 -4.22 -9.69 -2.34
N ALA A 61 -5.54 -9.87 -2.33
CA ALA A 61 -6.24 -10.89 -3.12
C ALA A 61 -7.61 -10.37 -3.57
N ASP A 62 -8.00 -10.70 -4.81
CA ASP A 62 -9.33 -10.39 -5.37
C ASP A 62 -9.78 -8.92 -5.21
N GLY A 63 -8.85 -7.98 -5.42
CA GLY A 63 -9.15 -6.55 -5.30
C GLY A 63 -9.19 -6.02 -3.87
N ARG A 64 -8.85 -6.82 -2.87
CA ARG A 64 -8.96 -6.47 -1.45
C ARG A 64 -7.65 -6.69 -0.70
N TYR A 65 -7.47 -5.89 0.34
CA TYR A 65 -6.35 -6.03 1.26
C TYR A 65 -6.79 -6.75 2.52
N TYR A 66 -5.86 -7.52 3.07
CA TYR A 66 -6.01 -8.28 4.30
C TYR A 66 -4.81 -8.01 5.19
N ARG A 67 -5.04 -7.91 6.49
CA ARG A 67 -3.95 -7.89 7.48
C ARG A 67 -4.09 -9.08 8.44
N PRO A 68 -2.98 -9.66 8.91
CA PRO A 68 -3.03 -10.70 9.93
C PRO A 68 -3.62 -10.13 11.23
N VAL A 69 -4.48 -10.92 11.86
CA VAL A 69 -5.05 -10.70 13.19
C VAL A 69 -5.05 -12.01 13.97
N ASN A 70 -5.35 -11.98 15.26
CA ASN A 70 -5.43 -13.21 16.05
C ASN A 70 -6.50 -14.14 15.48
N GLY A 71 -6.08 -15.31 14.99
CA GLY A 71 -6.97 -16.34 14.46
C GLY A 71 -7.38 -16.17 12.99
N GLY A 72 -6.76 -15.27 12.22
CA GLY A 72 -7.02 -15.16 10.78
C GLY A 72 -6.54 -13.86 10.16
N TYR A 73 -7.34 -13.36 9.20
CA TYR A 73 -7.04 -12.18 8.42
C TYR A 73 -8.24 -11.25 8.36
N GLU A 74 -8.04 -9.99 8.74
CA GLU A 74 -9.04 -8.95 8.64
C GLU A 74 -9.04 -8.34 7.24
N ARG A 75 -10.20 -8.37 6.58
CA ARG A 75 -10.43 -7.71 5.31
C ARG A 75 -10.56 -6.20 5.52
N LEU A 76 -9.70 -5.45 4.86
CA LEU A 76 -9.66 -4.00 4.94
C LEU A 76 -10.54 -3.38 3.86
N ALA A 77 -11.45 -2.50 4.26
CA ALA A 77 -12.17 -1.63 3.34
C ALA A 77 -11.18 -0.72 2.59
N VAL A 78 -10.19 -0.21 3.34
CA VAL A 78 -9.07 0.55 2.81
C VAL A 78 -7.79 0.18 3.58
N PRO A 79 -6.70 -0.19 2.87
CA PRO A 79 -5.38 -0.33 3.48
C PRO A 79 -4.75 1.02 3.88
N PRO A 80 -3.70 1.02 4.70
CA PRO A 80 -2.92 2.23 4.97
C PRO A 80 -2.41 2.92 3.70
N ALA A 81 -2.54 4.24 3.63
CA ALA A 81 -1.81 5.02 2.64
C ALA A 81 -0.30 4.93 2.89
N GLY A 82 0.46 5.00 1.81
CA GLY A 82 1.92 4.87 1.80
C GLY A 82 2.40 3.48 1.43
N ILE A 83 1.53 2.48 1.36
CA ILE A 83 1.91 1.15 0.86
C ILE A 83 2.39 1.26 -0.59
N ALA A 84 3.62 0.83 -0.85
CA ALA A 84 4.18 0.75 -2.19
C ALA A 84 3.87 -0.62 -2.82
N VAL A 85 3.40 -0.62 -4.06
CA VAL A 85 3.13 -1.83 -4.85
C VAL A 85 3.63 -1.66 -6.27
N ASP A 86 3.92 -2.78 -6.93
CA ASP A 86 4.32 -2.85 -8.34
C ASP A 86 3.14 -3.16 -9.28
N PHE A 87 1.92 -3.16 -8.74
CA PHE A 87 0.71 -3.54 -9.45
C PHE A 87 -0.44 -2.57 -9.21
N VAL A 88 -1.37 -2.59 -10.14
CA VAL A 88 -2.71 -2.03 -9.96
C VAL A 88 -3.73 -3.16 -10.05
N PRO A 89 -4.86 -3.09 -9.30
CA PRO A 89 -5.91 -4.09 -9.37
C PRO A 89 -6.41 -4.32 -10.81
N ILE A 90 -6.69 -5.57 -11.16
CA ILE A 90 -7.44 -5.87 -12.40
C ILE A 90 -8.80 -5.17 -12.32
N GLY A 91 -9.23 -4.56 -13.42
CA GLY A 91 -10.48 -3.79 -13.46
C GLY A 91 -10.41 -2.41 -12.79
N TYR A 92 -9.20 -1.88 -12.58
CA TYR A 92 -9.04 -0.51 -12.09
C TYR A 92 -9.76 0.50 -12.99
N LYS A 93 -10.20 1.59 -12.39
CA LYS A 93 -10.62 2.80 -13.10
C LYS A 93 -9.53 3.86 -12.98
N MET A 94 -9.35 4.66 -14.01
CA MET A 94 -8.40 5.77 -14.02
C MET A 94 -9.17 7.10 -13.92
N ARG A 95 -8.63 8.04 -13.13
CA ARG A 95 -9.16 9.40 -13.03
C ARG A 95 -8.02 10.40 -12.94
N MET A 96 -8.12 11.45 -13.74
CA MET A 96 -7.27 12.62 -13.62
C MET A 96 -7.82 13.55 -12.54
N HIS A 97 -6.99 13.96 -11.60
CA HIS A 97 -7.34 14.96 -10.58
C HIS A 97 -6.15 15.90 -10.37
N ARG A 98 -6.37 17.20 -10.62
CA ARG A 98 -5.33 18.25 -10.52
C ARG A 98 -4.05 17.90 -11.28
N GLY A 99 -4.19 17.41 -12.51
CA GLY A 99 -3.04 17.05 -13.36
C GLY A 99 -2.33 15.74 -12.99
N VAL A 100 -2.79 15.02 -11.96
CA VAL A 100 -2.21 13.75 -11.51
C VAL A 100 -3.14 12.59 -11.86
N ARG A 101 -2.56 11.51 -12.43
CA ARG A 101 -3.27 10.27 -12.72
C ARG A 101 -3.41 9.44 -11.44
N TYR A 102 -4.66 9.10 -11.11
CA TYR A 102 -4.99 8.15 -10.05
C TYR A 102 -5.68 6.93 -10.64
N TYR A 103 -5.27 5.76 -10.16
CA TYR A 103 -5.89 4.47 -10.45
C TYR A 103 -6.68 4.06 -9.21
N TYR A 104 -7.88 3.52 -9.36
CA TYR A 104 -8.69 3.15 -8.21
C TYR A 104 -9.51 1.89 -8.45
N SER A 105 -9.69 1.12 -7.39
CA SER A 105 -10.57 -0.05 -7.35
C SER A 105 -11.30 -0.05 -6.01
N GLY A 106 -12.63 -0.15 -6.05
CA GLY A 106 -13.46 0.01 -4.85
C GLY A 106 -13.16 1.33 -4.13
N ASN A 107 -12.70 1.24 -2.87
CA ASN A 107 -12.32 2.38 -2.04
C ASN A 107 -10.81 2.67 -2.03
N VAL A 108 -9.99 1.85 -2.69
CA VAL A 108 -8.53 2.01 -2.72
C VAL A 108 -8.11 2.84 -3.91
N CYS A 109 -7.26 3.84 -3.67
CA CYS A 109 -6.66 4.68 -4.71
C CYS A 109 -5.14 4.49 -4.72
N TYR A 110 -4.58 4.54 -5.92
CA TYR A 110 -3.17 4.34 -6.23
C TYR A 110 -2.69 5.54 -7.05
N ARG A 111 -1.50 6.04 -6.71
CA ARG A 111 -0.80 7.06 -7.49
C ARG A 111 0.48 6.46 -8.05
N GLU A 112 0.69 6.62 -9.35
CA GLU A 112 1.95 6.24 -10.01
C GLU A 112 3.07 7.19 -9.55
N LEU A 113 4.18 6.62 -9.05
CA LEU A 113 5.41 7.36 -8.72
C LEU A 113 6.44 7.24 -9.83
N ARG A 114 6.54 6.05 -10.43
CA ARG A 114 7.41 5.69 -11.55
C ARG A 114 6.69 4.62 -12.38
N PRO A 115 7.09 4.35 -13.63
CA PRO A 115 6.50 3.28 -14.41
C PRO A 115 6.48 1.97 -13.61
N HIS A 116 5.31 1.37 -13.45
CA HIS A 116 5.08 0.14 -12.67
C HIS A 116 5.37 0.24 -11.16
N SER A 117 5.40 1.45 -10.58
CA SER A 117 5.54 1.66 -9.13
C SER A 117 4.46 2.61 -8.64
N TYR A 118 3.60 2.10 -7.75
CA TYR A 118 2.43 2.80 -7.27
C TYR A 118 2.44 2.90 -5.74
N VAL A 119 1.84 3.96 -5.23
CA VAL A 119 1.60 4.14 -3.80
C VAL A 119 0.11 4.23 -3.52
N VAL A 120 -0.34 3.47 -2.53
CA VAL A 120 -1.71 3.61 -1.98
C VAL A 120 -1.84 5.01 -1.38
N THR A 121 -2.90 5.72 -1.74
CA THR A 121 -3.13 7.11 -1.36
C THR A 121 -4.58 7.37 -1.01
N ALA A 122 -4.83 8.33 -0.12
CA ALA A 122 -6.16 8.83 0.13
C ALA A 122 -6.84 9.22 -1.18
N ARG A 123 -8.14 8.90 -1.29
CA ARG A 123 -8.94 9.32 -2.42
C ARG A 123 -8.98 10.86 -2.41
N PRO A 124 -8.49 11.53 -3.47
CA PRO A 124 -8.37 12.99 -3.46
C PRO A 124 -9.66 13.73 -3.85
N TRP A 125 -10.77 13.00 -4.07
CA TRP A 125 -12.09 13.55 -4.46
C TRP A 125 -13.27 12.99 -3.64
#